data_AF-A0A9D2CQY3-F1
#
_entry.id   AF-A0A9D2CQY3-F1
#
_cell.length_a   1.000
_cell.length_b   1.000
_cell.length_c   1.000
_cell.angle_alpha   90.00
_cell.angle_beta   90.00
_cell.angle_gamma   90.00
#
_symmetry.space_group_name_H-M   'P 1'
#
loop_
_entity.id
_entity.type
_entity.pdbx_description
1 polymer ?
#
loop_
_entity_poly.entity_id
_entity_poly.type
_entity_poly.pdbx_seq_one_letter_code
_entity_poly.pdbx_strand_id
1 'polypeptide(L)'
;MAEKKTAAHAAAGLQPGSGTTPAAHQVLAVTDETMQRAYEALLADLVADGFTAADATAPAGGSSSEVKRAPDFARGLGQTLHDADLVARFEGVKENLSREIRGGMCTPDQAYAYLENLEISLLLEQEALAASSASN
;
A
#
# COMPACT_ATOMS: atom_id res chain seq x y z
N MET A 1 63.88 64.57 -11.97
CA MET A 1 63.82 64.56 -10.50
C MET A 1 62.39 64.27 -10.08
N ALA A 2 62.18 63.39 -9.10
CA ALA A 2 60.94 62.75 -8.61
C ALA A 2 60.45 61.56 -9.47
N GLU A 3 60.93 60.32 -9.23
CA GLU A 3 60.52 59.33 -8.21
C GLU A 3 59.08 58.80 -8.40
N LYS A 4 58.94 57.61 -9.01
CA LYS A 4 58.75 56.28 -8.39
C LYS A 4 57.34 56.02 -7.86
N LYS A 5 56.68 55.01 -8.44
CA LYS A 5 56.04 53.81 -7.80
C LYS A 5 54.93 53.26 -8.73
N THR A 6 55.24 52.35 -9.65
CA THR A 6 55.26 50.87 -9.53
C THR A 6 53.86 50.21 -9.50
N ALA A 7 53.70 49.24 -10.43
CA ALA A 7 52.73 48.12 -10.53
C ALA A 7 51.28 48.49 -10.92
N ALA A 8 50.84 48.16 -12.15
CA ALA A 8 50.39 46.83 -12.64
C ALA A 8 49.03 46.46 -12.02
N HIS A 9 48.01 45.96 -12.71
CA HIS A 9 47.88 45.29 -14.00
C HIS A 9 46.36 45.25 -14.32
N ALA A 10 46.03 45.07 -15.60
CA ALA A 10 44.78 44.56 -16.23
C ALA A 10 43.55 44.22 -15.34
N ALA A 11 42.29 44.41 -15.75
CA ALA A 11 41.75 44.16 -17.08
C ALA A 11 40.34 44.79 -17.25
N ALA A 12 39.93 44.88 -18.51
CA ALA A 12 38.57 45.01 -19.04
C ALA A 12 37.48 44.45 -18.11
N GLY A 13 36.35 45.14 -17.87
CA GLY A 13 35.31 45.42 -18.87
C GLY A 13 34.10 44.51 -18.61
N LEU A 14 32.90 45.02 -18.89
CA LEU A 14 31.57 44.36 -18.95
C LEU A 14 30.59 44.57 -17.77
N GLN A 15 29.75 45.60 -17.98
CA GLN A 15 28.29 45.73 -17.76
C GLN A 15 27.63 45.49 -16.38
N PRO A 16 26.71 46.38 -15.94
CA PRO A 16 25.81 46.11 -14.83
C PRO A 16 24.67 45.20 -15.32
N GLY A 17 24.90 43.88 -15.24
CA GLY A 17 23.83 42.89 -15.39
C GLY A 17 22.94 42.87 -14.15
N SER A 18 21.63 42.98 -14.34
CA SER A 18 20.60 42.75 -13.32
C SER A 18 20.82 41.40 -12.64
N GLY A 19 21.37 41.41 -11.44
CA GLY A 19 21.34 40.28 -10.53
C GLY A 19 20.22 40.52 -9.53
N THR A 20 19.00 40.08 -9.84
CA THR A 20 18.02 39.81 -8.78
C THR A 20 18.59 38.69 -7.94
N THR A 21 19.21 39.03 -6.81
CA THR A 21 19.50 38.06 -5.75
C THR A 21 18.19 37.33 -5.48
N PRO A 22 18.10 35.99 -5.64
CA PRO A 22 16.91 35.28 -5.25
C PRO A 22 16.72 35.57 -3.77
N ALA A 23 15.53 36.03 -3.38
CA ALA A 23 15.16 36.20 -2.00
C ALA A 23 15.60 34.93 -1.25
N ALA A 24 16.44 35.09 -0.24
CA ALA A 24 16.77 34.00 0.67
C ALA A 24 15.44 33.38 1.09
N HIS A 25 15.20 32.13 0.69
CA HIS A 25 14.08 31.36 1.17
C HIS A 25 14.23 31.32 2.69
N GLN A 26 13.46 32.16 3.39
CA GLN A 26 13.38 32.09 4.84
C GLN A 26 12.70 30.77 5.14
N VAL A 27 13.51 29.75 5.44
CA VAL A 27 13.02 28.54 6.11
C VAL A 27 12.64 28.99 7.51
N LEU A 28 11.40 29.43 7.68
CA LEU A 28 10.82 29.70 8.98
C LEU A 28 11.01 28.45 9.82
N ALA A 29 11.74 28.58 10.94
CA ALA A 29 11.81 27.53 11.93
C ALA A 29 10.36 27.20 12.31
N VAL A 30 9.92 25.99 11.99
CA VAL A 30 8.60 25.52 12.41
C VAL A 30 8.66 25.48 13.93
N THR A 31 7.92 26.36 14.58
CA THR A 31 7.90 26.40 16.03
C THR A 31 7.13 25.19 16.55
N ASP A 32 7.43 24.77 17.78
CA ASP A 32 6.71 23.66 18.41
C ASP A 32 5.20 23.92 18.45
N GLU A 33 4.76 25.18 18.59
CA GLU A 33 3.33 25.52 18.55
C GLU A 33 2.71 25.33 17.16
N THR A 34 3.50 25.50 16.10
CA THR A 34 3.05 25.27 14.72
C THR A 34 2.91 23.77 14.44
N MET A 35 3.88 22.97 14.91
CA MET A 35 3.79 21.51 14.87
C MET A 35 2.62 21.00 15.70
N GLN A 36 2.41 21.55 16.90
CA GLN A 36 1.31 21.19 17.79
C GLN A 36 -0.05 21.46 17.13
N ARG A 37 -0.23 22.63 16.49
CA ARG A 37 -1.48 22.92 15.75
C ARG A 37 -1.69 22.00 14.56
N ALA A 38 -0.63 21.68 13.81
CA ALA A 38 -0.73 20.76 12.68
C ALA A 38 -1.12 19.35 13.15
N TYR A 39 -0.57 18.91 14.29
CA TYR A 39 -0.91 17.65 14.92
C TYR A 39 -2.37 17.62 15.39
N GLU A 40 -2.85 18.67 16.06
CA GLU A 40 -4.25 18.76 16.49
C GLU A 40 -5.22 18.82 15.32
N ALA A 41 -4.87 19.51 14.23
CA ALA A 41 -5.67 19.55 13.01
C ALA A 41 -5.77 18.16 12.36
N LEU A 42 -4.66 17.42 12.31
CA LEU A 42 -4.63 16.05 11.80
C LEU A 42 -5.49 15.13 12.67
N LEU A 43 -5.39 15.23 14.01
CA LEU A 43 -6.24 14.47 14.91
C LEU A 43 -7.74 14.78 14.72
N ALA A 44 -8.10 16.03 14.50
CA ALA A 44 -9.49 16.42 14.26
C ALA A 44 -10.02 15.85 12.94
N ASP A 45 -9.20 15.81 11.89
CA ASP A 45 -9.53 15.22 10.59
C ASP A 45 -9.77 13.70 10.72
N LEU A 46 -8.88 12.99 11.42
CA LEU A 46 -9.05 11.56 11.70
C LEU A 46 -10.34 11.27 12.49
N VAL A 47 -10.66 12.10 13.48
CA VAL A 47 -11.91 11.96 14.25
C VAL A 47 -13.15 12.23 13.39
N ALA A 48 -13.08 13.20 12.46
CA ALA A 48 -14.15 13.48 11.51
C ALA A 48 -14.39 12.32 10.54
N ASP A 49 -13.32 11.61 10.15
CA ASP A 49 -13.35 10.38 9.35
C ASP A 49 -13.79 9.14 10.16
N GLY A 50 -14.11 9.30 11.44
CA GLY A 50 -14.63 8.25 12.32
C GLY A 50 -13.56 7.43 13.04
N PHE A 51 -12.28 7.77 12.91
CA PHE A 51 -11.20 7.16 13.69
C PHE A 51 -11.19 7.76 15.10
N THR A 52 -11.59 6.99 16.12
CA THR A 52 -11.52 7.44 17.52
C THR A 52 -10.26 6.93 18.19
N ALA A 53 -9.68 7.68 19.13
CA ALA A 53 -8.54 7.21 19.93
C ALA A 53 -8.85 5.93 20.76
N ALA A 54 -10.12 5.55 20.88
CA ALA A 54 -10.53 4.27 21.43
C ALA A 54 -10.10 3.07 20.56
N ASP A 55 -9.94 3.24 19.24
CA ASP A 55 -9.35 2.21 18.35
C ASP A 55 -7.85 2.05 18.58
N ALA A 56 -7.14 3.13 18.94
CA ALA A 56 -5.70 3.09 19.22
C ALA A 56 -5.37 2.49 20.59
N THR A 57 -6.36 2.35 21.48
CA THR A 57 -6.18 1.87 22.87
C THR A 57 -6.92 0.57 23.16
N ALA A 58 -7.37 -0.16 22.12
CA ALA A 58 -7.90 -1.50 22.32
C ALA A 58 -6.74 -2.48 22.58
N PRO A 59 -6.58 -3.06 23.79
CA PRO A 59 -5.80 -4.28 23.91
C PRO A 59 -6.46 -5.32 22.99
N ALA A 60 -5.65 -6.07 22.24
CA ALA A 60 -6.10 -7.19 21.44
C ALA A 60 -7.00 -8.12 22.28
N GLY A 61 -8.32 -7.95 22.17
CA GLY A 61 -9.23 -8.52 23.15
C GLY A 61 -10.58 -7.81 23.24
N GLY A 62 -11.11 -7.34 22.11
CA GLY A 62 -12.50 -6.88 22.00
C GLY A 62 -13.33 -7.99 21.39
N SER A 63 -14.06 -8.73 22.23
CA SER A 63 -15.10 -9.68 21.82
C SER A 63 -16.27 -8.92 21.20
N SER A 64 -16.05 -8.27 20.06
CA SER A 64 -17.14 -7.79 19.23
C SER A 64 -17.74 -9.04 18.63
N SER A 65 -19.03 -9.25 18.87
CA SER A 65 -19.83 -10.17 18.07
C SER A 65 -19.96 -9.56 16.67
N GLU A 66 -18.83 -9.38 15.98
CA GLU A 66 -18.80 -9.44 14.53
C GLU A 66 -19.39 -10.79 14.22
N VAL A 67 -20.60 -10.79 13.66
CA VAL A 67 -20.96 -11.82 12.71
C VAL A 67 -19.74 -11.94 11.81
N LYS A 68 -18.90 -12.95 12.04
CA LYS A 68 -17.64 -13.21 11.32
C LYS A 68 -18.05 -13.39 9.87
N ARG A 69 -18.17 -12.26 9.19
CA ARG A 69 -18.52 -12.17 7.79
C ARG A 69 -17.47 -13.06 7.15
N ALA A 70 -17.94 -14.07 6.41
CA ALA A 70 -17.01 -14.97 5.76
C ALA A 70 -16.02 -14.09 4.99
N PRO A 71 -14.72 -14.36 5.08
CA PRO A 71 -13.74 -13.64 4.29
C PRO A 71 -14.22 -13.68 2.84
N ASP A 72 -14.52 -12.51 2.28
CA ASP A 72 -15.01 -12.42 0.92
C ASP A 72 -13.79 -12.56 0.02
N PHE A 73 -13.54 -13.79 -0.43
CA PHE A 73 -12.47 -14.08 -1.36
C PHE A 73 -12.71 -13.30 -2.65
N ALA A 74 -11.66 -12.65 -3.16
CA ALA A 74 -11.69 -11.88 -4.39
C ALA A 74 -12.53 -12.58 -5.48
N ARG A 75 -13.49 -11.84 -6.04
CA ARG A 75 -14.50 -12.35 -6.98
C ARG A 75 -13.93 -13.11 -8.19
N GLY A 76 -12.65 -12.91 -8.53
CA GLY A 76 -11.96 -13.54 -9.65
C GLY A 76 -11.45 -14.96 -9.40
N LEU A 77 -11.30 -15.40 -8.15
CA LEU A 77 -10.76 -16.72 -7.82
C LEU A 77 -11.72 -17.85 -8.24
N GLY A 78 -11.18 -18.82 -8.98
CA GLY A 78 -11.92 -19.99 -9.46
C GLY A 78 -12.79 -19.74 -10.70
N GLN A 79 -12.83 -18.52 -11.25
CA GLN A 79 -13.62 -18.21 -12.45
C GLN A 79 -13.04 -18.81 -13.74
N THR A 80 -11.77 -19.19 -13.72
CA THR A 80 -11.10 -19.78 -14.89
C THR A 80 -11.40 -21.28 -15.07
N LEU A 81 -11.97 -21.91 -14.04
CA LEU A 81 -12.41 -23.29 -14.05
C LEU A 81 -13.81 -23.41 -14.68
N HIS A 82 -13.98 -24.37 -15.58
CA HIS A 82 -15.24 -24.64 -16.29
C HIS A 82 -15.69 -26.09 -16.20
N ASP A 83 -14.79 -27.01 -15.83
CA ASP A 83 -15.20 -28.37 -15.45
C ASP A 83 -15.96 -28.36 -14.12
N ALA A 84 -17.14 -28.98 -14.09
CA ALA A 84 -18.05 -28.94 -12.95
C ALA A 84 -17.45 -29.60 -11.69
N ASP A 85 -16.69 -30.69 -11.84
CA ASP A 85 -16.10 -31.41 -10.72
C ASP A 85 -14.93 -30.61 -10.12
N LEU A 86 -14.15 -29.95 -10.97
CA LEU A 86 -13.06 -29.07 -10.53
C LEU A 86 -13.58 -27.80 -9.83
N VAL A 87 -14.66 -27.20 -10.35
CA VAL A 87 -15.34 -26.07 -9.70
C VAL A 87 -15.88 -26.48 -8.32
N ALA A 88 -16.52 -27.65 -8.22
CA ALA A 88 -17.03 -28.14 -6.94
C ALA A 88 -15.91 -28.38 -5.91
N ARG A 89 -14.77 -28.91 -6.34
CA ARG A 89 -13.58 -29.06 -5.48
C ARG A 89 -13.05 -27.72 -5.01
N PHE A 90 -12.93 -26.74 -5.91
CA PHE A 90 -12.45 -25.40 -5.58
C PHE A 90 -13.34 -24.72 -4.52
N GLU A 91 -14.65 -24.71 -4.75
CA GLU A 91 -15.61 -24.11 -3.81
C GLU A 91 -15.64 -24.85 -2.46
N GLY A 92 -15.50 -26.18 -2.46
CA GLY A 92 -15.39 -26.95 -1.21
C GLY A 92 -14.17 -26.56 -0.37
N VAL A 93 -13.01 -26.35 -1.00
CA VAL A 93 -11.81 -25.84 -0.32
C VAL A 93 -12.03 -24.43 0.19
N LYS A 94 -12.61 -23.55 -0.62
CA LYS A 94 -12.88 -22.15 -0.27
C LYS A 94 -13.81 -22.04 0.94
N GLU A 95 -14.82 -22.90 1.02
CA GLU A 95 -15.67 -23.00 2.20
C GLU A 95 -14.89 -23.50 3.43
N ASN A 96 -14.05 -24.53 3.26
CA ASN A 96 -13.22 -25.04 4.34
C ASN A 96 -12.26 -23.96 4.89
N LEU A 97 -11.57 -23.22 4.01
CA LEU A 97 -10.69 -22.11 4.41
C LEU A 97 -11.47 -20.98 5.09
N SER A 98 -12.68 -20.68 4.64
CA SER A 98 -13.56 -19.72 5.34
C SER A 98 -13.82 -20.16 6.79
N ARG A 99 -14.02 -21.46 7.01
CA ARG A 99 -14.21 -22.03 8.35
C ARG A 99 -12.92 -22.01 9.17
N GLU A 100 -11.77 -22.27 8.54
CA GLU A 100 -10.46 -22.22 9.19
C GLU A 100 -10.07 -20.79 9.62
N ILE A 101 -10.29 -19.79 8.78
CA ILE A 101 -10.12 -18.37 9.13
C ILE A 101 -11.04 -18.01 10.29
N ARG A 102 -12.30 -18.45 10.24
CA ARG A 102 -13.24 -18.29 11.36
C ARG A 102 -12.78 -19.04 12.62
N GLY A 103 -12.10 -20.16 12.48
CA GLY A 103 -11.51 -20.91 13.60
C GLY A 103 -10.20 -20.33 14.12
N GLY A 104 -9.58 -19.38 13.41
CA GLY A 104 -8.25 -18.87 13.72
C GLY A 104 -7.12 -19.86 13.39
N MET A 105 -7.39 -20.83 12.52
CA MET A 105 -6.41 -21.87 12.12
C MET A 105 -5.49 -21.40 10.99
N CYS A 106 -5.97 -20.49 10.14
CA CYS A 106 -5.18 -19.86 9.08
C CYS A 106 -5.54 -18.37 8.93
N THR A 107 -4.63 -17.59 8.37
CA THR A 107 -4.88 -16.17 8.05
C THR A 107 -5.57 -16.02 6.70
N PRO A 108 -6.28 -14.91 6.44
CA PRO A 108 -6.84 -14.62 5.12
C PRO A 108 -5.77 -14.69 4.02
N ASP A 109 -4.59 -14.09 4.23
CA ASP A 109 -3.51 -14.08 3.24
C ASP A 109 -3.00 -15.50 2.92
N GLN A 110 -2.90 -16.37 3.92
CA GLN A 110 -2.54 -17.78 3.71
C GLN A 110 -3.60 -18.51 2.88
N ALA A 111 -4.88 -18.27 3.15
CA ALA A 111 -5.96 -18.85 2.38
C ALA A 111 -6.00 -18.33 0.94
N TYR A 112 -5.75 -17.04 0.72
CA TYR A 112 -5.63 -16.46 -0.61
C TYR A 112 -4.51 -17.11 -1.42
N ALA A 113 -3.31 -17.17 -0.86
CA ALA A 113 -2.17 -17.82 -1.51
C ALA A 113 -2.44 -19.30 -1.81
N TYR A 114 -3.16 -20.00 -0.91
CA TYR A 114 -3.57 -21.38 -1.15
C TYR A 114 -4.55 -21.51 -2.30
N LEU A 115 -5.59 -20.67 -2.34
CA LEU A 115 -6.60 -20.70 -3.40
C LEU A 115 -6.02 -20.36 -4.76
N GLU A 116 -5.10 -19.40 -4.86
CA GLU A 116 -4.39 -19.09 -6.10
C GLU A 116 -3.61 -20.30 -6.63
N ASN A 117 -2.84 -20.96 -5.76
CA ASN A 117 -2.08 -22.14 -6.13
C ASN A 117 -2.99 -23.34 -6.47
N LEU A 118 -4.12 -23.47 -5.80
CA LEU A 118 -5.11 -24.49 -6.10
C LEU A 118 -5.74 -24.26 -7.48
N GLU A 119 -6.11 -23.02 -7.82
CA GLU A 119 -6.67 -22.68 -9.13
C GLU A 119 -5.69 -23.06 -10.26
N ILE A 120 -4.41 -22.72 -10.11
CA ILE A 120 -3.36 -23.12 -11.08
C ILE A 120 -3.31 -24.64 -11.24
N SER A 121 -3.35 -25.39 -10.13
CA SER A 121 -3.29 -26.86 -10.15
C SER A 121 -4.50 -27.47 -10.86
N LEU A 122 -5.69 -26.93 -10.60
CA LEU A 122 -6.93 -27.39 -11.23
C LEU A 122 -7.01 -27.01 -12.70
N LEU A 123 -6.44 -25.88 -13.12
CA LEU A 123 -6.34 -25.52 -14.53
C LEU A 123 -5.50 -26.53 -15.32
N LEU A 124 -4.37 -26.98 -14.77
CA LEU A 124 -3.54 -28.01 -15.41
C LEU A 124 -4.28 -29.35 -15.53
N GLU A 125 -5.06 -29.71 -14.51
CA GLU A 125 -5.90 -30.91 -14.53
C GLU A 125 -6.99 -30.81 -15.62
N GLN A 126 -7.63 -29.65 -15.73
CA GLN A 126 -8.63 -29.36 -16.75
C GLN A 126 -8.07 -29.49 -18.17
N GLU A 127 -6.86 -28.97 -18.41
CA GLU A 127 -6.17 -29.11 -19.70
C GLU A 127 -5.88 -30.58 -20.04
N ALA A 128 -5.46 -31.37 -19.04
CA ALA A 128 -5.24 -32.81 -19.22
C ALA A 128 -6.54 -33.57 -19.52
N LEU A 129 -7.64 -33.24 -18.83
CA LEU A 129 -8.96 -33.81 -19.08
C LEU A 129 -9.44 -33.46 -20.50
N ALA A 130 -9.31 -32.20 -20.91
CA ALA A 130 -9.66 -31.76 -22.25
C ALA A 130 -8.85 -32.51 -23.33
N ALA A 131 -7.53 -32.63 -23.16
CA ALA A 131 -6.66 -33.38 -24.07
C ALA A 131 -7.02 -34.87 -24.17
N SER A 132 -7.39 -35.48 -23.03
CA SER A 132 -7.84 -36.88 -23.00
C SER A 132 -9.18 -37.09 -23.73
N SER A 133 -10.11 -36.13 -23.61
CA SER A 133 -11.41 -36.18 -24.29
C SER A 133 -11.30 -36.00 -25.81
N ALA A 134 -10.27 -35.28 -26.29
CA ALA A 134 -10.03 -35.05 -27.71
C ALA A 134 -9.33 -36.23 -28.42
N SER A 135 -8.80 -37.22 -27.68
CA SER A 135 -8.14 -38.40 -28.24
C SER A 135 -9.04 -39.65 -28.34
N ASN A 136 -10.29 -39.57 -27.87
CA ASN A 136 -11.30 -40.64 -27.97
C ASN A 136 -12.34 -40.34 -29.04
#